data_AF-A0AAJ4DDF5-F1
#
_entry.id   AF-A0AAJ4DDF5-F1
#
_cell.length_a   1.000
_cell.length_b   1.000
_cell.length_c   1.000
_cell.angle_alpha   90.00
_cell.angle_beta   90.00
_cell.angle_gamma   90.00
#
_symmetry.space_group_name_H-M   'P 1'
#
loop_
_entity.id
_entity.type
_entity.pdbx_description
1 polymer ?
#
loop_
_entity_poly.entity_id
_entity_poly.type
_entity_poly.pdbx_seq_one_letter_code
_entity_poly.pdbx_strand_id
1 'polypeptide(L)'
;MQSNEHNPIAVRISKIAKLWTNARKNKPKARLFQLVCYQEDFILVNGFIQIEASEHGKSPDSFLLFSIDFENENQYIYDFTNEWITSFDRDLQSYPHWNWIEFEELKKEFYTISHKNSNELKDLFIRLLVSFKKFESKKENLIIISLVPKKVSNYENYHLFIKQLLSPILKDYGILLIDFKGKEKHTKLVDNLDTLAVTIDVPDQNMASSYKELATQGNPNDPQVKFRKYLFEIGESASKNDKEQVHYWGKQMLTLTQSTGDPSFWASAHLIYAGFLFQFKDDAKTLRLLDKGILIAEANYQKKPELAGTLIQLYSYKASYYSMTGKKEEAIQNFIKQAQIAENVEMIEQMILANIYALLLIKNDSNHLYQKIIKNSFEKGYHLSDELLKVINFAFITEKYLYINSTNITTSEKHQIEERMQSIYGKEWREYAKKISSSTQPVYENT
;
A
#
# COMPACT_ATOMS: atom_id res chain seq x y z
N MET A 1 15.90 -29.83 -0.42
CA MET A 1 15.21 -29.17 -1.55
C MET A 1 13.76 -29.63 -1.57
N GLN A 2 12.88 -28.93 -0.85
CA GLN A 2 11.43 -29.03 -1.08
C GLN A 2 11.10 -27.99 -2.16
N SER A 3 10.38 -28.40 -3.21
CA SER A 3 10.06 -27.51 -4.32
C SER A 3 9.14 -26.39 -3.83
N ASN A 4 9.45 -25.14 -4.20
CA ASN A 4 8.56 -23.97 -4.03
C ASN A 4 7.27 -24.07 -4.88
N GLU A 5 6.94 -25.25 -5.42
CA GLU A 5 5.77 -25.52 -6.26
C GLU A 5 4.43 -25.45 -5.51
N HIS A 6 4.45 -25.27 -4.19
CA HIS A 6 3.26 -25.07 -3.37
C HIS A 6 2.95 -23.59 -3.05
N ASN A 7 3.73 -22.62 -3.54
CA ASN A 7 3.42 -21.20 -3.37
C ASN A 7 2.37 -20.76 -4.43
N PRO A 8 1.15 -20.34 -4.01
CA PRO A 8 0.08 -19.92 -4.91
C PRO A 8 0.45 -18.76 -5.85
N ILE A 9 1.41 -17.91 -5.45
CA ILE A 9 1.94 -16.81 -6.27
C ILE A 9 2.89 -17.36 -7.34
N ALA A 10 3.78 -18.28 -6.98
CA ALA A 10 4.71 -18.91 -7.93
C ALA A 10 3.96 -19.68 -9.04
N VAL A 11 2.86 -20.35 -8.68
CA VAL A 11 1.98 -21.02 -9.65
C VAL A 11 1.36 -20.03 -10.63
N ARG A 12 0.90 -18.86 -10.16
CA ARG A 12 0.30 -17.81 -11.00
C ARG A 12 1.33 -17.13 -11.90
N ILE A 13 2.51 -16.81 -11.38
CA ILE A 13 3.64 -16.34 -12.21
C ILE A 13 3.98 -17.36 -13.30
N SER A 14 4.00 -18.65 -12.96
CA SER A 14 4.24 -19.72 -13.94
C SER A 14 3.16 -19.79 -15.04
N LYS A 15 1.91 -19.36 -14.77
CA LYS A 15 0.88 -19.22 -15.81
C LYS A 15 1.21 -18.08 -16.76
N ILE A 16 1.68 -16.94 -16.26
CA ILE A 16 2.11 -15.80 -17.08
C ILE A 16 3.31 -16.20 -17.95
N ALA A 17 4.29 -16.91 -17.40
CA ALA A 17 5.43 -17.44 -18.17
C ALA A 17 4.97 -18.36 -19.32
N LYS A 18 3.97 -19.22 -19.09
CA LYS A 18 3.38 -20.04 -20.17
C LYS A 18 2.71 -19.20 -21.26
N LEU A 19 2.03 -18.10 -20.89
CA LEU A 19 1.46 -17.17 -21.87
C LEU A 19 2.55 -16.54 -22.73
N TRP A 20 3.66 -16.12 -22.12
CA TRP A 20 4.84 -15.62 -22.82
C TRP A 20 5.38 -16.63 -23.83
N THR A 21 5.66 -17.86 -23.38
CA THR A 21 6.17 -18.93 -24.25
C THR A 21 5.23 -19.21 -25.43
N ASN A 22 3.92 -19.24 -25.18
CA ASN A 22 2.92 -19.45 -26.24
C ASN A 22 2.91 -18.30 -27.25
N ALA A 23 3.01 -17.05 -26.79
CA ALA A 23 3.06 -15.89 -27.68
C ALA A 23 4.31 -15.90 -28.57
N ARG A 24 5.48 -16.20 -28.01
CA ARG A 24 6.75 -16.33 -28.75
C ARG A 24 6.68 -17.43 -29.80
N LYS A 25 6.04 -18.57 -29.49
CA LYS A 25 5.85 -19.68 -30.43
C LYS A 25 4.87 -19.33 -31.56
N ASN A 26 3.75 -18.69 -31.23
CA ASN A 26 2.68 -18.41 -32.20
C ASN A 26 2.97 -17.19 -33.08
N LYS A 27 3.78 -16.24 -32.58
CA LYS A 27 4.16 -15.01 -33.27
C LYS A 27 5.69 -14.82 -33.24
N PRO A 28 6.46 -15.68 -33.93
CA PRO A 28 7.94 -15.66 -33.85
C PRO A 28 8.57 -14.37 -34.40
N LYS A 29 7.86 -13.65 -35.27
CA LYS A 29 8.26 -12.36 -35.84
C LYS A 29 7.96 -11.16 -34.93
N ALA A 30 7.19 -11.34 -33.86
CA ALA A 30 6.87 -10.24 -32.96
C ALA A 30 8.13 -9.69 -32.27
N ARG A 31 8.23 -8.37 -32.22
CA ARG A 31 9.30 -7.58 -31.60
C ARG A 31 8.75 -6.56 -30.62
N LEU A 32 7.47 -6.23 -30.70
CA LEU A 32 6.74 -5.49 -29.67
C LEU A 32 5.75 -6.42 -28.97
N PHE A 33 5.81 -6.48 -27.65
CA PHE A 33 4.92 -7.28 -26.81
C PHE A 33 4.16 -6.34 -25.89
N GLN A 34 2.85 -6.52 -25.80
CA GLN A 34 1.99 -5.78 -24.87
C GLN A 34 1.34 -6.80 -23.94
N LEU A 35 1.72 -6.79 -22.65
CA LEU A 35 1.02 -7.56 -21.62
C LEU A 35 -0.15 -6.72 -21.10
N VAL A 36 -1.38 -7.24 -21.20
CA VAL A 36 -2.58 -6.59 -20.68
C VAL A 36 -3.10 -7.38 -19.49
N CYS A 37 -3.19 -6.75 -18.31
CA CYS A 37 -3.56 -7.42 -17.06
C CYS A 37 -4.54 -6.58 -16.23
N TYR A 38 -5.18 -7.17 -15.21
CA TYR A 38 -5.89 -6.39 -14.20
C TYR A 38 -4.89 -5.63 -13.31
N GLN A 39 -5.26 -4.45 -12.84
CA GLN A 39 -4.39 -3.62 -12.00
C GLN A 39 -3.96 -4.37 -10.71
N GLU A 40 -4.86 -5.19 -10.15
CA GLU A 40 -4.63 -6.03 -8.98
C GLU A 40 -3.59 -7.15 -9.23
N ASP A 41 -3.48 -7.59 -10.49
CA ASP A 41 -2.57 -8.67 -10.92
C ASP A 41 -1.19 -8.14 -11.35
N PHE A 42 -0.98 -6.81 -11.36
CA PHE A 42 0.28 -6.18 -11.77
C PHE A 42 1.49 -6.76 -11.05
N ILE A 43 1.36 -7.03 -9.75
CA ILE A 43 2.45 -7.59 -8.95
C ILE A 43 2.92 -8.95 -9.47
N LEU A 44 2.01 -9.75 -10.05
CA LEU A 44 2.37 -11.03 -10.67
C LEU A 44 3.08 -10.84 -12.01
N VAL A 45 2.64 -9.88 -12.81
CA VAL A 45 3.29 -9.55 -14.09
C VAL A 45 4.69 -9.01 -13.84
N ASN A 46 4.85 -8.09 -12.88
CA ASN A 46 6.15 -7.58 -12.47
C ASN A 46 7.04 -8.69 -11.88
N GLY A 47 6.46 -9.55 -11.03
CA GLY A 47 7.17 -10.72 -10.47
C GLY A 47 7.63 -11.70 -11.55
N PHE A 48 6.83 -11.94 -12.59
CA PHE A 48 7.24 -12.70 -13.77
C PHE A 48 8.49 -12.10 -14.42
N ILE A 49 8.46 -10.80 -14.75
CA ILE A 49 9.60 -10.15 -15.43
C ILE A 49 10.86 -10.17 -14.56
N GLN A 50 10.72 -9.94 -13.25
CA GLN A 50 11.85 -9.99 -12.31
C GLN A 50 12.46 -11.38 -12.21
N ILE A 51 11.65 -12.44 -12.17
CA ILE A 51 12.16 -13.82 -12.15
C ILE A 51 12.87 -14.13 -13.46
N GLU A 52 12.30 -13.77 -14.61
CA GLU A 52 12.93 -14.00 -15.92
C GLU A 52 14.18 -13.15 -16.17
N ALA A 53 14.32 -12.02 -15.48
CA ALA A 53 15.54 -11.20 -15.48
C ALA A 53 16.62 -11.72 -14.51
N SER A 54 16.33 -12.75 -13.71
CA SER A 54 17.25 -13.33 -12.71
C SER A 54 17.87 -14.64 -13.19
N GLU A 55 18.81 -15.18 -12.40
CA GLU A 55 19.38 -16.52 -12.62
C GLU A 55 18.34 -17.66 -12.56
N HIS A 56 17.15 -17.40 -12.01
CA HIS A 56 16.05 -18.36 -11.92
C HIS A 56 15.10 -18.33 -13.13
N GLY A 57 15.36 -17.45 -14.11
CA GLY A 57 14.59 -17.38 -15.35
C GLY A 57 14.56 -18.70 -16.10
N LYS A 58 13.40 -19.05 -16.66
CA LYS A 58 13.19 -20.30 -17.40
C LYS A 58 12.87 -20.07 -18.87
N SER A 59 12.53 -18.83 -19.24
CA SER A 59 12.35 -18.44 -20.62
C SER A 59 13.67 -18.61 -21.38
N PRO A 60 13.61 -19.01 -22.67
CA PRO A 60 14.80 -18.91 -23.52
C PRO A 60 15.21 -17.45 -23.73
N ASP A 61 14.25 -16.52 -23.72
CA ASP A 61 14.48 -15.08 -23.83
C ASP A 61 15.09 -14.50 -22.56
N SER A 62 15.93 -13.46 -22.70
CA SER A 62 16.56 -12.77 -21.58
C SER A 62 15.92 -11.40 -21.39
N PHE A 63 15.66 -11.01 -20.14
CA PHE A 63 14.90 -9.80 -19.84
C PHE A 63 15.79 -8.73 -19.21
N LEU A 64 15.66 -7.51 -19.70
CA LEU A 64 16.17 -6.30 -19.08
C LEU A 64 14.96 -5.50 -18.59
N LEU A 65 14.89 -5.19 -17.30
CA LEU A 65 13.76 -4.48 -16.70
C LEU A 65 14.16 -3.04 -16.37
N PHE A 66 13.40 -2.08 -16.88
CA PHE A 66 13.58 -0.65 -16.62
C PHE A 66 12.30 -0.04 -16.06
N SER A 67 12.39 0.52 -14.86
CA SER A 67 11.26 1.13 -14.13
C SER A 67 11.43 2.64 -14.00
N ILE A 68 11.79 3.30 -15.11
CA ILE A 68 12.05 4.74 -15.19
C ILE A 68 10.82 5.46 -15.75
N ASP A 69 10.51 6.64 -15.23
CA ASP A 69 9.40 7.46 -15.72
C ASP A 69 9.72 8.15 -17.05
N PHE A 70 8.73 8.26 -17.93
CA PHE A 70 8.89 8.93 -19.22
C PHE A 70 8.41 10.38 -19.14
N GLU A 71 9.35 11.33 -19.08
CA GLU A 71 9.06 12.76 -19.18
C GLU A 71 9.35 13.32 -20.57
N ASN A 72 10.55 13.06 -21.07
CA ASN A 72 11.00 13.39 -22.41
C ASN A 72 12.01 12.33 -22.88
N GLU A 73 12.14 12.20 -24.20
CA GLU A 73 12.93 11.16 -24.83
C GLU A 73 14.41 11.17 -24.42
N ASN A 74 15.04 12.34 -24.41
CA ASN A 74 16.48 12.48 -24.20
C ASN A 74 16.88 12.03 -22.80
N GLN A 75 16.14 12.51 -21.79
CA GLN A 75 16.35 12.11 -20.41
C GLN A 75 16.04 10.63 -20.20
N TYR A 76 14.96 10.14 -20.82
CA TYR A 76 14.53 8.76 -20.68
C TYR A 76 15.59 7.75 -21.16
N ILE A 77 16.15 7.95 -22.36
CA ILE A 77 17.19 7.06 -22.89
C ILE A 77 18.48 7.14 -22.09
N TYR A 78 18.85 8.33 -21.65
CA TYR A 78 20.00 8.51 -20.77
C TYR A 78 19.84 7.71 -19.48
N ASP A 79 18.69 7.85 -18.82
CA ASP A 79 18.45 7.24 -17.51
C ASP A 79 18.46 5.72 -17.55
N PHE A 80 17.77 5.08 -18.51
CA PHE A 80 17.75 3.62 -18.56
C PHE A 80 19.08 3.04 -19.04
N THR A 81 19.81 3.76 -19.88
CA THR A 81 21.16 3.35 -20.30
C THR A 81 22.12 3.43 -19.12
N ASN A 82 22.06 4.51 -18.33
CA ASN A 82 22.85 4.66 -17.11
C ASN A 82 22.50 3.58 -16.07
N GLU A 83 21.22 3.28 -15.87
CA GLU A 83 20.76 2.23 -14.96
C GLU A 83 21.34 0.87 -15.38
N TRP A 84 21.30 0.55 -16.67
CA TRP A 84 21.85 -0.70 -17.18
C TRP A 84 23.37 -0.79 -16.97
N ILE A 85 24.11 0.23 -17.39
CA ILE A 85 25.57 0.29 -17.22
C ILE A 85 25.95 0.16 -15.75
N THR A 86 25.28 0.91 -14.88
CA THR A 86 25.55 0.90 -13.43
C THR A 86 25.23 -0.47 -12.81
N SER A 87 24.14 -1.11 -13.25
CA SER A 87 23.78 -2.45 -12.78
C SER A 87 24.82 -3.49 -13.19
N PHE A 88 25.23 -3.50 -14.46
CA PHE A 88 26.22 -4.46 -14.94
C PHE A 88 27.59 -4.24 -14.28
N ASP A 89 28.00 -2.99 -14.06
CA ASP A 89 29.23 -2.66 -13.34
C ASP A 89 29.25 -3.21 -11.91
N ARG A 90 28.08 -3.19 -11.25
CA ARG A 90 27.90 -3.82 -9.93
C ARG A 90 27.97 -5.34 -10.02
N ASP A 91 27.35 -5.93 -11.04
CA ASP A 91 27.36 -7.38 -11.24
C ASP A 91 28.79 -7.91 -11.48
N LEU A 92 29.63 -7.15 -12.18
CA LEU A 92 31.05 -7.48 -12.37
C LEU A 92 31.84 -7.62 -11.05
N GLN A 93 31.41 -6.96 -9.97
CA GLN A 93 32.01 -7.14 -8.65
C GLN A 93 31.74 -8.54 -8.08
N SER A 94 30.55 -9.09 -8.37
CA SER A 94 30.15 -10.44 -7.94
C SER A 94 30.58 -11.52 -8.94
N TYR A 95 30.71 -11.17 -10.22
CA TYR A 95 31.03 -12.06 -11.32
C TYR A 95 32.22 -11.54 -12.14
N PRO A 96 33.43 -11.45 -11.55
CA PRO A 96 34.61 -10.85 -12.22
C PRO A 96 35.13 -11.65 -13.42
N HIS A 97 34.62 -12.86 -13.63
CA HIS A 97 34.96 -13.70 -14.78
C HIS A 97 34.11 -13.40 -16.02
N TRP A 98 33.06 -12.58 -15.91
CA TRP A 98 32.28 -12.13 -17.05
C TRP A 98 33.11 -11.19 -17.93
N ASN A 99 33.37 -11.62 -19.16
CA ASN A 99 34.22 -10.89 -20.10
C ASN A 99 33.40 -10.26 -21.24
N TRP A 100 32.70 -9.17 -20.94
CA TRP A 100 32.07 -8.33 -21.96
C TRP A 100 33.11 -7.35 -22.52
N ILE A 101 33.79 -7.75 -23.59
CA ILE A 101 35.00 -7.09 -24.12
C ILE A 101 34.80 -5.58 -24.39
N GLU A 102 33.71 -5.20 -25.04
CA GLU A 102 33.47 -3.80 -25.43
C GLU A 102 32.82 -2.95 -24.32
N PHE A 103 32.47 -3.52 -23.16
CA PHE A 103 31.72 -2.81 -22.11
C PHE A 103 32.42 -1.55 -21.60
N GLU A 104 33.70 -1.65 -21.25
CA GLU A 104 34.46 -0.52 -20.68
C GLU A 104 34.61 0.64 -21.65
N GLU A 105 34.71 0.37 -22.95
CA GLU A 105 34.77 1.39 -23.99
C GLU A 105 33.42 2.11 -24.14
N LEU A 106 32.33 1.34 -24.26
CA LEU A 106 30.97 1.87 -24.40
C LEU A 106 30.53 2.64 -23.14
N LYS A 107 30.93 2.19 -21.95
CA LYS A 107 30.73 2.88 -20.68
C LYS A 107 31.43 4.24 -20.65
N LYS A 108 32.68 4.31 -21.09
CA LYS A 108 33.41 5.59 -21.16
C LYS A 108 32.76 6.53 -22.16
N GLU A 109 32.39 6.03 -23.33
CA GLU A 109 31.69 6.81 -24.35
C GLU A 109 30.38 7.39 -23.81
N PHE A 110 29.56 6.59 -23.11
CA PHE A 110 28.31 7.03 -22.47
C PHE A 110 28.48 8.32 -21.65
N TYR A 111 29.51 8.37 -20.79
CA TYR A 111 29.76 9.53 -19.92
C TYR A 111 30.34 10.75 -20.64
N THR A 112 30.67 10.64 -21.93
CA THR A 112 31.09 11.78 -22.77
C THR A 112 29.94 12.37 -23.59
N ILE A 113 28.86 11.61 -23.80
CA ILE A 113 27.70 12.06 -24.60
C ILE A 113 26.87 13.05 -23.79
N SER A 114 26.49 14.16 -24.42
CA SER A 114 25.58 15.13 -23.81
C SER A 114 24.18 14.54 -23.65
N HIS A 115 23.57 14.74 -22.48
CA HIS A 115 22.21 14.26 -22.17
C HIS A 115 21.16 14.87 -23.10
N LYS A 116 21.50 15.91 -23.87
CA LYS A 116 20.60 16.58 -24.83
C LYS A 116 20.66 15.99 -26.24
N ASN A 117 21.57 15.06 -26.53
CA ASN A 117 21.74 14.49 -27.87
C ASN A 117 21.13 13.09 -27.97
N SER A 118 19.81 13.01 -28.21
CA SER A 118 19.12 11.71 -28.25
C SER A 118 19.57 10.79 -29.38
N ASN A 119 20.06 11.32 -30.50
CA ASN A 119 20.51 10.48 -31.60
C ASN A 119 21.80 9.72 -31.25
N GLU A 120 22.77 10.39 -30.63
CA GLU A 120 24.00 9.75 -30.14
C GLU A 120 23.69 8.76 -29.00
N LEU A 121 22.80 9.12 -28.07
CA LEU A 121 22.38 8.21 -27.00
C LEU A 121 21.67 6.96 -27.55
N LYS A 122 20.84 7.11 -28.59
CA LYS A 122 20.19 5.97 -29.27
C LYS A 122 21.19 5.08 -29.97
N ASP A 123 22.12 5.66 -30.73
CA ASP A 123 23.16 4.91 -31.41
C ASP A 123 23.99 4.09 -30.41
N LEU A 124 24.43 4.73 -29.32
CA LEU A 124 25.18 4.07 -28.26
C LEU A 124 24.35 2.94 -27.61
N PHE A 125 23.08 3.19 -27.30
CA PHE A 125 22.22 2.16 -26.72
C PHE A 125 22.05 0.94 -27.65
N ILE A 126 21.90 1.17 -28.96
CA ILE A 126 21.85 0.08 -29.95
C ILE A 126 23.19 -0.68 -29.98
N ARG A 127 24.32 0.02 -29.94
CA ARG A 127 25.66 -0.60 -29.89
C ARG A 127 25.86 -1.42 -28.60
N LEU A 128 25.38 -0.93 -27.46
CA LEU A 128 25.35 -1.66 -26.19
C LEU A 128 24.54 -2.95 -26.32
N LEU A 129 23.33 -2.88 -26.87
CA LEU A 129 22.49 -4.05 -27.13
C LEU A 129 23.20 -5.09 -28.01
N VAL A 130 23.74 -4.63 -29.16
CA VAL A 130 24.48 -5.49 -30.11
C VAL A 130 25.69 -6.15 -29.47
N SER A 131 26.45 -5.41 -28.68
CA SER A 131 27.62 -5.93 -27.99
C SER A 131 27.23 -6.89 -26.87
N PHE A 132 26.19 -6.56 -26.08
CA PHE A 132 25.67 -7.43 -25.02
C PHE A 132 25.16 -8.76 -25.57
N LYS A 133 24.50 -8.76 -26.74
CA LYS A 133 24.05 -9.99 -27.39
C LYS A 133 25.19 -10.94 -27.74
N LYS A 134 26.35 -10.40 -28.14
CA LYS A 134 27.56 -11.20 -28.36
C LYS A 134 28.10 -11.76 -27.04
N PHE A 135 28.15 -10.92 -26.01
CA PHE A 135 28.58 -11.33 -24.67
C PHE A 135 27.70 -12.46 -24.11
N GLU A 136 26.39 -12.32 -24.19
CA GLU A 136 25.42 -13.32 -23.73
C GLU A 136 25.60 -14.67 -24.45
N SER A 137 25.99 -14.65 -25.72
CA SER A 137 26.26 -15.85 -26.55
C SER A 137 25.10 -16.85 -26.67
N LYS A 138 23.89 -16.52 -26.19
CA LYS A 138 22.68 -17.33 -26.38
C LYS A 138 22.16 -17.14 -27.81
N LYS A 139 21.83 -18.27 -28.45
CA LYS A 139 21.27 -18.32 -29.81
C LYS A 139 19.76 -18.44 -29.75
N GLU A 140 19.09 -17.87 -30.76
CA GLU A 140 17.63 -17.98 -30.98
C GLU A 140 16.73 -17.31 -29.93
N ASN A 141 17.30 -16.75 -28.87
CA ASN A 141 16.58 -15.95 -27.89
C ASN A 141 16.53 -14.47 -28.25
N LEU A 142 15.48 -13.79 -27.80
CA LEU A 142 15.42 -12.33 -27.78
C LEU A 142 16.00 -11.78 -26.47
N ILE A 143 16.62 -10.61 -26.55
CA ILE A 143 16.77 -9.72 -25.39
C ILE A 143 15.52 -8.83 -25.32
N ILE A 144 14.72 -8.98 -24.28
CA ILE A 144 13.47 -8.28 -24.05
C ILE A 144 13.71 -7.06 -23.15
N ILE A 145 13.55 -5.89 -23.73
CA ILE A 145 13.62 -4.60 -23.06
C ILE A 145 12.24 -4.32 -22.48
N SER A 146 12.07 -4.58 -21.19
CA SER A 146 10.82 -4.40 -20.47
C SER A 146 10.75 -2.99 -19.90
N LEU A 147 9.90 -2.14 -20.50
CA LEU A 147 9.75 -0.74 -20.11
C LEU A 147 8.48 -0.60 -19.26
N VAL A 148 8.67 -0.32 -17.98
CA VAL A 148 7.59 -0.24 -16.98
C VAL A 148 7.61 1.12 -16.27
N PRO A 149 7.37 2.23 -17.00
CA PRO A 149 7.30 3.56 -16.39
C PRO A 149 6.12 3.64 -15.42
N LYS A 150 6.33 4.24 -14.24
CA LYS A 150 5.21 4.52 -13.31
C LYS A 150 4.40 5.71 -13.80
N LYS A 151 5.05 6.63 -14.50
CA LYS A 151 4.45 7.83 -15.09
C LYS A 151 4.93 8.04 -16.53
N VAL A 152 3.99 8.39 -17.40
CA VAL A 152 4.24 8.81 -18.78
C VAL A 152 3.59 10.18 -19.00
N SER A 153 4.40 11.21 -19.23
CA SER A 153 3.92 12.58 -19.39
C SER A 153 3.14 12.80 -20.69
N ASN A 154 3.54 12.14 -21.78
CA ASN A 154 2.86 12.17 -23.08
C ASN A 154 3.02 10.83 -23.82
N TYR A 155 1.91 10.12 -24.03
CA TYR A 155 1.91 8.81 -24.68
C TYR A 155 2.19 8.85 -26.19
N GLU A 156 1.85 9.94 -26.89
CA GLU A 156 2.16 10.07 -28.33
C GLU A 156 3.67 10.14 -28.55
N ASN A 157 4.36 10.97 -27.78
CA ASN A 157 5.82 11.07 -27.78
C ASN A 157 6.47 9.76 -27.36
N TYR A 158 5.91 9.10 -26.34
CA TYR A 158 6.40 7.80 -25.89
C TYR A 158 6.27 6.73 -26.99
N HIS A 159 5.12 6.63 -27.66
CA HIS A 159 4.93 5.68 -28.75
C HIS A 159 5.85 5.98 -29.95
N LEU A 160 6.10 7.26 -30.25
CA LEU A 160 7.08 7.64 -31.28
C LEU A 160 8.47 7.15 -30.93
N PHE A 161 8.90 7.34 -29.69
CA PHE A 161 10.18 6.81 -29.18
C PHE A 161 10.27 5.28 -29.33
N ILE A 162 9.23 4.54 -28.91
CA ILE A 162 9.19 3.07 -29.05
C ILE A 162 9.32 2.65 -30.53
N LYS A 163 8.59 3.31 -31.44
CA LYS A 163 8.69 3.01 -32.89
C LYS A 163 10.11 3.23 -33.43
N GLN A 164 10.75 4.32 -33.02
CA GLN A 164 12.12 4.63 -33.43
C GLN A 164 13.11 3.59 -32.89
N LEU A 165 12.88 3.07 -31.68
CA LEU A 165 13.72 2.03 -31.09
C LEU A 165 13.52 0.66 -31.77
N LEU A 166 12.32 0.35 -32.27
CA LEU A 166 12.07 -0.90 -33.00
C LEU A 166 12.76 -0.95 -34.37
N SER A 167 12.86 0.17 -35.08
CA SER A 167 13.36 0.22 -36.47
C SER A 167 14.79 -0.32 -36.68
N PRO A 168 15.78 -0.07 -35.79
CA PRO A 168 17.12 -0.62 -35.93
C PRO A 168 17.30 -2.04 -35.35
N ILE A 169 16.35 -2.54 -34.56
CA ILE A 169 16.56 -3.68 -33.65
C ILE A 169 15.74 -4.90 -34.08
N LEU A 170 15.94 -5.39 -35.30
CA LEU A 170 14.91 -6.21 -35.95
C LEU A 170 14.97 -7.72 -35.71
N LYS A 171 16.11 -8.30 -35.28
CA LYS A 171 16.20 -9.78 -35.18
C LYS A 171 16.26 -10.35 -33.78
N ASP A 172 17.13 -9.83 -32.92
CA ASP A 172 17.52 -10.51 -31.66
C ASP A 172 17.00 -9.84 -30.39
N TYR A 173 16.05 -8.90 -30.51
CA TYR A 173 15.53 -8.14 -29.38
C TYR A 173 14.02 -7.94 -29.48
N GLY A 174 13.40 -7.60 -28.37
CA GLY A 174 12.03 -7.15 -28.33
C GLY A 174 11.81 -6.10 -27.26
N ILE A 175 10.70 -5.40 -27.35
CA ILE A 175 10.24 -4.45 -26.33
C ILE A 175 8.99 -5.01 -25.70
N LEU A 176 8.93 -5.01 -24.36
CA LEU A 176 7.75 -5.36 -23.61
C LEU A 176 7.16 -4.12 -22.93
N LEU A 177 5.87 -3.87 -23.19
CA LEU A 177 5.05 -2.84 -22.56
C LEU A 177 3.95 -3.50 -21.73
N ILE A 178 3.47 -2.80 -20.71
CA ILE A 178 2.40 -3.28 -19.83
C ILE A 178 1.22 -2.31 -19.89
N ASP A 179 0.02 -2.87 -19.99
CA ASP A 179 -1.25 -2.15 -19.93
C ASP A 179 -2.21 -2.76 -18.90
N PHE A 180 -3.15 -1.95 -18.45
CA PHE A 180 -4.23 -2.37 -17.56
C PHE A 180 -5.53 -2.51 -18.32
N LYS A 181 -6.27 -3.62 -18.06
CA LYS A 181 -7.57 -3.90 -18.66
C LYS A 181 -8.53 -2.72 -18.47
N GLY A 182 -9.15 -2.28 -19.57
CA GLY A 182 -10.07 -1.14 -19.62
C GLY A 182 -9.40 0.23 -19.55
N LYS A 183 -8.07 0.31 -19.48
CA LYS A 183 -7.28 1.54 -19.44
C LYS A 183 -6.06 1.46 -20.37
N GLU A 184 -6.13 0.62 -21.39
CA GLU A 184 -5.03 0.31 -22.29
C GLU A 184 -4.55 1.58 -23.02
N LYS A 185 -3.24 1.79 -23.03
CA LYS A 185 -2.58 2.95 -23.62
C LYS A 185 -1.78 2.59 -24.87
N HIS A 186 -1.38 1.34 -25.04
CA HIS A 186 -0.48 0.89 -26.09
C HIS A 186 -1.18 0.13 -27.23
N THR A 187 -2.47 -0.19 -27.10
CA THR A 187 -3.21 -1.00 -28.10
C THR A 187 -3.12 -0.43 -29.51
N LYS A 188 -3.34 0.88 -29.67
CA LYS A 188 -3.21 1.54 -30.99
C LYS A 188 -1.80 1.42 -31.58
N LEU A 189 -0.76 1.42 -30.75
CA LEU A 189 0.62 1.24 -31.23
C LEU A 189 0.82 -0.20 -31.73
N VAL A 190 0.32 -1.18 -30.99
CA VAL A 190 0.40 -2.61 -31.33
C VAL A 190 -0.36 -2.94 -32.60
N ASP A 191 -1.61 -2.48 -32.72
CA ASP A 191 -2.45 -2.74 -33.89
C ASP A 191 -1.84 -2.23 -35.20
N ASN A 192 -1.09 -1.12 -35.13
CA ASN A 192 -0.43 -0.52 -36.29
C ASN A 192 0.84 -1.28 -36.78
N LEU A 193 1.30 -2.30 -36.06
CA LEU A 193 2.55 -3.02 -36.34
C LEU A 193 2.34 -4.46 -36.84
N ASP A 194 1.10 -4.85 -37.11
CA ASP A 194 0.72 -6.14 -37.69
C ASP A 194 1.47 -7.34 -37.06
N THR A 195 2.28 -8.05 -37.86
CA THR A 195 3.00 -9.26 -37.45
C THR A 195 4.23 -8.99 -36.58
N LEU A 196 4.65 -7.73 -36.47
CA LEU A 196 5.77 -7.31 -35.62
C LEU A 196 5.35 -7.04 -34.18
N ALA A 197 4.06 -7.07 -33.87
CA ALA A 197 3.57 -6.88 -32.51
C ALA A 197 2.58 -7.97 -32.09
N VAL A 198 2.46 -8.18 -30.78
CA VAL A 198 1.47 -9.10 -30.20
C VAL A 198 1.01 -8.61 -28.83
N THR A 199 -0.31 -8.64 -28.63
CA THR A 199 -0.92 -8.49 -27.31
C THR A 199 -1.03 -9.85 -26.64
N ILE A 200 -0.58 -9.92 -25.39
CA ILE A 200 -0.70 -11.07 -24.51
C ILE A 200 -1.71 -10.70 -23.42
N ASP A 201 -2.93 -11.22 -23.56
CA ASP A 201 -3.99 -11.02 -22.56
C ASP A 201 -3.75 -11.92 -21.34
N VAL A 202 -3.51 -11.32 -20.18
CA VAL A 202 -3.40 -12.03 -18.91
C VAL A 202 -4.80 -12.14 -18.31
N PRO A 203 -5.34 -13.36 -18.13
CA PRO A 203 -6.64 -13.55 -17.50
C PRO A 203 -6.55 -13.18 -16.01
N ASP A 204 -7.70 -12.91 -15.39
CA ASP A 204 -7.80 -12.67 -13.95
C ASP A 204 -7.09 -13.79 -13.16
N GLN A 205 -6.07 -13.42 -12.39
CA GLN A 205 -5.30 -14.37 -11.58
C GLN A 205 -5.94 -14.64 -10.22
N ASN A 206 -7.05 -13.98 -9.90
CA ASN A 206 -7.78 -14.07 -8.65
C ASN A 206 -6.83 -13.86 -7.45
N MET A 207 -6.16 -12.70 -7.41
CA MET A 207 -5.18 -12.37 -6.38
C MET A 207 -5.79 -12.40 -4.98
N ALA A 208 -7.04 -11.98 -4.81
CA ALA A 208 -7.75 -12.05 -3.53
C ALA A 208 -7.81 -13.48 -2.96
N SER A 209 -8.15 -14.48 -3.80
CA SER A 209 -8.09 -15.89 -3.38
C SER A 209 -6.68 -16.35 -3.04
N SER A 210 -5.66 -15.87 -3.78
CA SER A 210 -4.27 -16.24 -3.56
C SER A 210 -3.73 -15.74 -2.23
N TYR A 211 -4.14 -14.53 -1.81
CA TYR A 211 -3.81 -13.98 -0.50
C TYR A 211 -4.53 -14.73 0.62
N LYS A 212 -5.80 -15.12 0.42
CA LYS A 212 -6.53 -16.00 1.36
C LYS A 212 -5.85 -17.36 1.50
N GLU A 213 -5.43 -17.97 0.39
CA GLU A 213 -4.68 -19.24 0.38
C GLU A 213 -3.37 -19.10 1.14
N LEU A 214 -2.52 -18.12 0.79
CA LEU A 214 -1.25 -17.85 1.46
C LEU A 214 -1.42 -17.56 2.96
N ALA A 215 -2.34 -16.68 3.31
CA ALA A 215 -2.59 -16.30 4.70
C ALA A 215 -3.18 -17.45 5.52
N THR A 216 -3.78 -18.48 4.89
CA THR A 216 -4.31 -19.66 5.59
C THR A 216 -3.46 -20.92 5.41
N GLN A 217 -2.27 -20.81 4.80
CA GLN A 217 -1.30 -21.90 4.76
C GLN A 217 -0.74 -22.20 6.17
N GLY A 218 -0.40 -23.46 6.39
CA GLY A 218 0.08 -23.99 7.67
C GLY A 218 -0.74 -25.18 8.16
N ASN A 219 -0.52 -25.58 9.41
CA ASN A 219 -1.28 -26.66 10.03
C ASN A 219 -2.76 -26.26 10.17
N PRO A 220 -3.73 -26.95 9.53
CA PRO A 220 -5.14 -26.60 9.61
C PRO A 220 -5.73 -26.69 11.02
N ASN A 221 -5.05 -27.40 11.94
CA ASN A 221 -5.44 -27.51 13.34
C ASN A 221 -4.89 -26.40 14.22
N ASP A 222 -3.96 -25.59 13.72
CA ASP A 222 -3.41 -24.44 14.44
C ASP A 222 -4.49 -23.36 14.64
N PRO A 223 -4.74 -22.90 15.88
CA PRO A 223 -5.70 -21.85 16.16
C PRO A 223 -5.46 -20.55 15.39
N GLN A 224 -4.22 -20.17 15.10
CA GLN A 224 -3.93 -18.97 14.31
C GLN A 224 -4.33 -19.14 12.85
N VAL A 225 -4.11 -20.33 12.27
CA VAL A 225 -4.52 -20.65 10.89
C VAL A 225 -6.05 -20.65 10.79
N LYS A 226 -6.74 -21.32 11.74
CA LYS A 226 -8.22 -21.32 11.80
C LYS A 226 -8.78 -19.92 11.99
N PHE A 227 -8.15 -19.11 12.83
CA PHE A 227 -8.57 -17.72 13.06
C PHE A 227 -8.51 -16.89 11.79
N ARG A 228 -7.38 -16.94 11.05
CA ARG A 228 -7.25 -16.23 9.76
C ARG A 228 -8.28 -16.71 8.77
N LYS A 229 -8.56 -18.03 8.70
CA LYS A 229 -9.62 -18.57 7.85
C LYS A 229 -10.99 -17.98 8.21
N TYR A 230 -11.37 -17.99 9.48
CA TYR A 230 -12.65 -17.40 9.92
C TYR A 230 -12.72 -15.89 9.66
N LEU A 231 -11.62 -15.16 9.81
CA LEU A 231 -11.57 -13.74 9.49
C LEU A 231 -11.91 -13.47 8.02
N PHE A 232 -11.34 -14.23 7.08
CA PHE A 232 -11.69 -14.12 5.66
C PHE A 232 -13.16 -14.48 5.40
N GLU A 233 -13.68 -15.54 6.01
CA GLU A 233 -15.09 -15.92 5.84
C GLU A 233 -16.05 -14.85 6.38
N ILE A 234 -15.73 -14.21 7.51
CA ILE A 234 -16.49 -13.07 8.04
C ILE A 234 -16.44 -11.90 7.06
N GLY A 235 -15.25 -11.53 6.58
CA GLY A 235 -15.09 -10.41 5.63
C GLY A 235 -15.82 -10.63 4.30
N GLU A 236 -15.76 -11.85 3.76
CA GLU A 236 -16.48 -12.22 2.53
C GLU A 236 -18.00 -12.25 2.73
N SER A 237 -18.47 -12.70 3.90
CA SER A 237 -19.89 -12.65 4.25
C SER A 237 -20.36 -11.20 4.41
N ALA A 238 -19.53 -10.36 5.06
CA ALA A 238 -19.81 -8.95 5.27
C ALA A 238 -19.90 -8.18 3.94
N SER A 239 -18.99 -8.41 2.99
CA SER A 239 -19.01 -7.74 1.67
C SER A 239 -20.23 -8.13 0.83
N LYS A 240 -20.78 -9.34 1.05
CA LYS A 240 -22.03 -9.82 0.45
C LYS A 240 -23.28 -9.38 1.22
N ASN A 241 -23.13 -8.59 2.28
CA ASN A 241 -24.20 -8.17 3.19
C ASN A 241 -24.96 -9.35 3.83
N ASP A 242 -24.30 -10.50 4.01
CA ASP A 242 -24.88 -11.71 4.61
C ASP A 242 -24.66 -11.72 6.13
N LYS A 243 -25.63 -11.13 6.83
CA LYS A 243 -25.60 -10.97 8.29
C LYS A 243 -25.60 -12.31 9.04
N GLU A 244 -26.30 -13.32 8.54
CA GLU A 244 -26.39 -14.62 9.21
C GLU A 244 -25.03 -15.34 9.18
N GLN A 245 -24.35 -15.29 8.04
CA GLN A 245 -23.02 -15.89 7.91
C GLN A 245 -21.95 -15.12 8.68
N VAL A 246 -22.03 -13.79 8.75
CA VAL A 246 -21.19 -13.00 9.67
C VAL A 246 -21.38 -13.49 11.12
N HIS A 247 -22.62 -13.75 11.54
CA HIS A 247 -22.86 -14.28 12.87
C HIS A 247 -22.34 -15.71 13.08
N TYR A 248 -22.50 -16.58 12.09
CA TYR A 248 -22.03 -17.95 12.15
C TYR A 248 -20.52 -18.00 12.34
N TRP A 249 -19.76 -17.34 11.45
CA TRP A 249 -18.30 -17.34 11.50
C TRP A 249 -17.75 -16.56 12.69
N GLY A 250 -18.40 -15.46 13.08
CA GLY A 250 -18.04 -14.73 14.31
C GLY A 250 -18.15 -15.59 15.57
N LYS A 251 -19.19 -16.44 15.69
CA LYS A 251 -19.30 -17.39 16.79
C LYS A 251 -18.19 -18.44 16.77
N GLN A 252 -17.86 -18.99 15.59
CA GLN A 252 -16.76 -19.95 15.45
C GLN A 252 -15.42 -19.33 15.88
N MET A 253 -15.18 -18.07 15.48
CA MET A 253 -14.00 -17.31 15.91
C MET A 253 -13.94 -17.15 17.43
N LEU A 254 -15.06 -16.80 18.08
CA LEU A 254 -15.10 -16.69 19.55
C LEU A 254 -14.84 -18.02 20.25
N THR A 255 -15.42 -19.13 19.79
CA THR A 255 -15.19 -20.46 20.38
C THR A 255 -13.73 -20.87 20.24
N LEU A 256 -13.14 -20.62 19.07
CA LEU A 256 -11.74 -20.91 18.80
C LEU A 256 -10.80 -20.12 19.72
N THR A 257 -10.94 -18.79 19.78
CA THR A 257 -10.04 -17.96 20.58
C THR A 257 -10.26 -18.14 22.07
N GLN A 258 -11.47 -18.47 22.52
CA GLN A 258 -11.69 -18.87 23.91
C GLN A 258 -10.93 -20.15 24.27
N SER A 259 -10.89 -21.13 23.34
CA SER A 259 -10.25 -22.43 23.58
C SER A 259 -8.73 -22.37 23.74
N THR A 260 -8.09 -21.28 23.29
CA THR A 260 -6.64 -21.11 23.48
C THR A 260 -6.26 -20.68 24.90
N GLY A 261 -7.24 -20.23 25.71
CA GLY A 261 -7.00 -19.71 27.05
C GLY A 261 -6.25 -18.38 27.09
N ASP A 262 -6.06 -17.71 25.94
CA ASP A 262 -5.40 -16.39 25.88
C ASP A 262 -6.44 -15.25 25.87
N PRO A 263 -6.54 -14.46 26.97
CA PRO A 263 -7.47 -13.34 27.06
C PRO A 263 -7.24 -12.28 25.98
N SER A 264 -6.00 -12.08 25.54
CA SER A 264 -5.66 -11.12 24.48
C SER A 264 -6.34 -11.52 23.18
N PHE A 265 -6.14 -12.78 22.78
CA PHE A 265 -6.73 -13.32 21.57
C PHE A 265 -8.27 -13.35 21.62
N TRP A 266 -8.85 -13.66 22.78
CA TRP A 266 -10.30 -13.72 22.95
C TRP A 266 -10.97 -12.34 22.96
N ALA A 267 -10.34 -11.32 23.57
CA ALA A 267 -10.83 -9.95 23.53
C ALA A 267 -10.78 -9.38 22.10
N SER A 268 -9.70 -9.63 21.35
CA SER A 268 -9.58 -9.19 19.95
C SER A 268 -10.65 -9.83 19.06
N ALA A 269 -11.00 -11.10 19.27
CA ALA A 269 -12.08 -11.74 18.53
C ALA A 269 -13.45 -11.08 18.76
N HIS A 270 -13.73 -10.63 19.98
CA HIS A 270 -14.95 -9.86 20.28
C HIS A 270 -14.95 -8.52 19.55
N LEU A 271 -13.83 -7.80 19.56
CA LEU A 271 -13.68 -6.52 18.86
C LEU A 271 -13.89 -6.67 17.35
N ILE A 272 -13.21 -7.64 16.72
CA ILE A 272 -13.30 -7.89 15.27
C ILE A 272 -14.73 -8.26 14.88
N TYR A 273 -15.35 -9.19 15.61
CA TYR A 273 -16.71 -9.61 15.32
C TYR A 273 -17.70 -8.45 15.50
N ALA A 274 -17.56 -7.66 16.58
CA ALA A 274 -18.37 -6.45 16.73
C ALA A 274 -18.17 -5.48 15.57
N GLY A 275 -16.92 -5.26 15.13
CA GLY A 275 -16.57 -4.37 14.02
C GLY A 275 -17.26 -4.73 12.71
N PHE A 276 -17.24 -6.00 12.31
CA PHE A 276 -17.99 -6.44 11.13
C PHE A 276 -19.51 -6.30 11.26
N LEU A 277 -20.04 -6.19 12.48
CA LEU A 277 -21.46 -5.94 12.70
C LEU A 277 -21.84 -4.45 12.58
N PHE A 278 -20.89 -3.50 12.55
CA PHE A 278 -21.20 -2.07 12.46
C PHE A 278 -21.97 -1.69 11.19
N GLN A 279 -21.71 -2.37 10.07
CA GLN A 279 -22.42 -2.13 8.82
C GLN A 279 -23.92 -2.53 8.89
N PHE A 280 -24.27 -3.47 9.77
CA PHE A 280 -25.65 -3.90 9.98
C PHE A 280 -26.25 -3.08 11.11
N LYS A 281 -26.79 -1.90 10.76
CA LYS A 281 -27.46 -0.99 11.69
C LYS A 281 -28.41 -1.76 12.62
N ASP A 282 -28.41 -1.38 13.90
CA ASP A 282 -29.28 -1.91 14.95
C ASP A 282 -29.08 -3.39 15.35
N ASP A 283 -27.91 -3.99 15.09
CA ASP A 283 -27.62 -5.30 15.68
C ASP A 283 -27.44 -5.23 17.20
N ALA A 284 -28.40 -5.80 17.93
CA ALA A 284 -28.41 -5.82 19.39
C ALA A 284 -27.24 -6.61 20.01
N LYS A 285 -26.50 -7.42 19.25
CA LYS A 285 -25.32 -8.15 19.73
C LYS A 285 -24.05 -7.32 19.68
N THR A 286 -23.97 -6.26 18.86
CA THR A 286 -22.76 -5.43 18.74
C THR A 286 -22.31 -4.92 20.11
N LEU A 287 -23.22 -4.27 20.85
CA LEU A 287 -22.92 -3.79 22.21
C LEU A 287 -22.55 -4.94 23.16
N ARG A 288 -23.26 -6.08 23.11
CA ARG A 288 -22.96 -7.24 23.96
C ARG A 288 -21.57 -7.81 23.70
N LEU A 289 -21.12 -7.81 22.44
CA LEU A 289 -19.78 -8.26 22.06
C LEU A 289 -18.72 -7.30 22.59
N LEU A 290 -18.93 -6.00 22.41
CA LEU A 290 -18.04 -4.97 22.92
C LEU A 290 -17.94 -5.03 24.45
N ASP A 291 -19.07 -5.14 25.16
CA ASP A 291 -19.11 -5.27 26.62
C ASP A 291 -18.32 -6.48 27.12
N LYS A 292 -18.49 -7.64 26.47
CA LYS A 292 -17.71 -8.84 26.82
C LYS A 292 -16.22 -8.66 26.55
N GLY A 293 -15.86 -8.08 25.41
CA GLY A 293 -14.47 -7.77 25.09
C GLY A 293 -13.83 -6.83 26.14
N ILE A 294 -14.57 -5.79 26.55
CA ILE A 294 -14.15 -4.83 27.58
C ILE A 294 -13.91 -5.58 28.89
N LEU A 295 -14.86 -6.39 29.35
CA LEU A 295 -14.72 -7.15 30.60
C LEU A 295 -13.47 -8.05 30.60
N ILE A 296 -13.19 -8.73 29.48
CA ILE A 296 -12.00 -9.58 29.34
C ILE A 296 -10.73 -8.75 29.40
N ALA A 297 -10.67 -7.65 28.63
CA ALA A 297 -9.47 -6.83 28.52
C ALA A 297 -9.21 -6.01 29.81
N GLU A 298 -10.23 -5.40 30.42
CA GLU A 298 -10.12 -4.65 31.69
C GLU A 298 -9.58 -5.52 32.82
N ALA A 299 -10.02 -6.78 32.92
CA ALA A 299 -9.55 -7.69 33.96
C ALA A 299 -8.05 -8.05 33.83
N ASN A 300 -7.44 -7.84 32.67
CA ASN A 300 -6.12 -8.39 32.33
C ASN A 300 -5.08 -7.35 31.89
N TYR A 301 -5.47 -6.16 31.41
CA TYR A 301 -4.52 -5.23 30.77
C TYR A 301 -3.40 -4.72 31.69
N GLN A 302 -3.62 -4.67 33.00
CA GLN A 302 -2.58 -4.32 33.99
C GLN A 302 -1.45 -5.36 34.06
N LYS A 303 -1.76 -6.64 33.76
CA LYS A 303 -0.79 -7.76 33.76
C LYS A 303 -0.27 -8.10 32.36
N LYS A 304 -1.01 -7.67 31.33
CA LYS A 304 -0.76 -7.90 29.91
C LYS A 304 -0.88 -6.57 29.17
N PRO A 305 0.18 -5.72 29.15
CA PRO A 305 0.12 -4.39 28.55
C PRO A 305 -0.36 -4.38 27.10
N GLU A 306 -0.15 -5.46 26.34
CA GLU A 306 -0.64 -5.63 24.97
C GLU A 306 -2.17 -5.58 24.85
N LEU A 307 -2.91 -5.86 25.94
CA LEU A 307 -4.37 -5.73 25.99
C LEU A 307 -4.86 -4.30 26.12
N ALA A 308 -4.00 -3.36 26.52
CA ALA A 308 -4.39 -1.96 26.66
C ALA A 308 -4.85 -1.38 25.31
N GLY A 309 -4.12 -1.69 24.22
CA GLY A 309 -4.51 -1.27 22.87
C GLY A 309 -5.87 -1.84 22.44
N THR A 310 -6.12 -3.13 22.72
CA THR A 310 -7.42 -3.76 22.43
C THR A 310 -8.54 -3.11 23.25
N LEU A 311 -8.29 -2.82 24.53
CA LEU A 311 -9.26 -2.18 25.42
C LEU A 311 -9.61 -0.75 24.96
N ILE A 312 -8.60 0.03 24.55
CA ILE A 312 -8.79 1.37 23.96
C ILE A 312 -9.69 1.28 22.73
N GLN A 313 -9.44 0.34 21.83
CA GLN A 313 -10.26 0.15 20.62
C GLN A 313 -11.69 -0.30 20.93
N LEU A 314 -11.88 -1.19 21.90
CA LEU A 314 -13.21 -1.63 22.34
C LEU A 314 -14.06 -0.46 22.86
N TYR A 315 -13.48 0.43 23.67
CA TYR A 315 -14.16 1.64 24.12
C TYR A 315 -14.44 2.62 22.97
N SER A 316 -13.51 2.77 22.03
CA SER A 316 -13.71 3.60 20.82
C SER A 316 -14.89 3.10 19.98
N TYR A 317 -14.96 1.79 19.72
CA TYR A 317 -16.06 1.19 18.95
C TYR A 317 -17.38 1.37 19.70
N LYS A 318 -17.41 1.11 21.00
CA LYS A 318 -18.62 1.28 21.82
C LYS A 318 -19.11 2.73 21.84
N ALA A 319 -18.19 3.69 21.98
CA ALA A 319 -18.50 5.11 21.90
C ALA A 319 -19.06 5.50 20.53
N SER A 320 -18.44 5.00 19.46
CA SER A 320 -18.87 5.25 18.08
C SER A 320 -20.26 4.69 17.80
N TYR A 321 -20.55 3.47 18.28
CA TYR A 321 -21.89 2.87 18.17
C TYR A 321 -22.95 3.73 18.88
N TYR A 322 -22.66 4.20 20.10
CA TYR A 322 -23.55 5.10 20.83
C TYR A 322 -23.75 6.43 20.12
N SER A 323 -22.68 7.00 19.55
CA SER A 323 -22.74 8.24 18.78
C SER A 323 -23.65 8.08 17.55
N MET A 324 -23.48 7.00 16.79
CA MET A 324 -24.28 6.68 15.61
C MET A 324 -25.77 6.42 15.94
N THR A 325 -26.04 5.86 17.12
CA THR A 325 -27.41 5.59 17.60
C THR A 325 -28.03 6.76 18.38
N GLY A 326 -27.37 7.92 18.41
CA GLY A 326 -27.89 9.15 19.02
C GLY A 326 -27.75 9.23 20.55
N LYS A 327 -27.09 8.26 21.19
CA LYS A 327 -26.84 8.17 22.63
C LYS A 327 -25.57 8.92 23.02
N LYS A 328 -25.65 10.25 23.00
CA LYS A 328 -24.48 11.14 23.10
C LYS A 328 -23.78 11.06 24.44
N GLU A 329 -24.53 11.02 25.53
CA GLU A 329 -23.99 10.96 26.89
C GLU A 329 -23.16 9.67 27.08
N GLU A 330 -23.70 8.54 26.65
CA GLU A 330 -22.99 7.25 26.71
C GLU A 330 -21.77 7.24 25.79
N ALA A 331 -21.85 7.83 24.60
CA ALA A 331 -20.70 7.97 23.71
C ALA A 331 -19.57 8.78 24.37
N ILE A 332 -19.90 9.93 24.97
CA ILE A 332 -18.94 10.79 25.68
C ILE A 332 -18.28 10.02 26.83
N GLN A 333 -19.05 9.29 27.64
CA GLN A 333 -18.51 8.50 28.76
C GLN A 333 -17.49 7.44 28.28
N ASN A 334 -17.78 6.76 27.17
CA ASN A 334 -16.87 5.74 26.63
C ASN A 334 -15.62 6.36 26.00
N PHE A 335 -15.72 7.49 25.30
CA PHE A 335 -14.53 8.22 24.81
C PHE A 335 -13.66 8.75 25.96
N ILE A 336 -14.25 9.24 27.04
CA ILE A 336 -13.49 9.65 28.23
C ILE A 336 -12.77 8.45 28.86
N LYS A 337 -13.45 7.30 28.96
CA LYS A 337 -12.84 6.08 29.49
C LYS A 337 -11.69 5.59 28.60
N GLN A 338 -11.86 5.65 27.28
CA GLN A 338 -10.78 5.39 26.31
C GLN A 338 -9.58 6.30 26.57
N ALA A 339 -9.81 7.61 26.71
CA ALA A 339 -8.75 8.59 26.95
C ALA A 339 -7.98 8.31 28.24
N GLN A 340 -8.70 8.02 29.35
CA GLN A 340 -8.10 7.69 30.63
C GLN A 340 -7.21 6.44 30.56
N ILE A 341 -7.64 5.41 29.83
CA ILE A 341 -6.86 4.19 29.67
C ILE A 341 -5.60 4.47 28.85
N ALA A 342 -5.74 5.17 27.72
CA ALA A 342 -4.62 5.57 26.87
C ALA A 342 -3.58 6.43 27.63
N GLU A 343 -4.05 7.36 28.45
CA GLU A 343 -3.22 8.19 29.32
C GLU A 343 -2.43 7.36 30.34
N ASN A 344 -3.07 6.38 30.98
CA ASN A 344 -2.43 5.51 31.96
C ASN A 344 -1.33 4.61 31.38
N VAL A 345 -1.40 4.31 30.09
CA VAL A 345 -0.40 3.51 29.37
C VAL A 345 0.49 4.35 28.45
N GLU A 346 0.53 5.66 28.67
CA GLU A 346 1.39 6.63 27.97
C GLU A 346 1.17 6.71 26.44
N MET A 347 0.01 6.25 25.94
CA MET A 347 -0.41 6.41 24.54
C MET A 347 -1.09 7.77 24.34
N ILE A 348 -0.30 8.85 24.44
CA ILE A 348 -0.78 10.24 24.47
C ILE A 348 -1.54 10.61 23.18
N GLU A 349 -1.12 10.12 22.01
CA GLU A 349 -1.81 10.38 20.75
C GLU A 349 -3.24 9.80 20.74
N GLN A 350 -3.43 8.60 21.29
CA GLN A 350 -4.74 7.95 21.40
C GLN A 350 -5.62 8.64 22.43
N MET A 351 -5.04 9.12 23.53
CA MET A 351 -5.74 9.94 24.52
C MET A 351 -6.31 11.21 23.88
N ILE A 352 -5.50 11.94 23.11
CA ILE A 352 -5.92 13.18 22.45
C ILE A 352 -7.01 12.91 21.42
N LEU A 353 -6.86 11.87 20.58
CA LEU A 353 -7.90 11.49 19.61
C LEU A 353 -9.25 11.20 20.29
N ALA A 354 -9.23 10.39 21.35
CA ALA A 354 -10.43 10.09 22.14
C ALA A 354 -11.07 11.36 22.73
N ASN A 355 -10.25 12.27 23.25
CA ASN A 355 -10.69 13.56 23.78
C ASN A 355 -11.32 14.44 22.68
N ILE A 356 -10.74 14.49 21.47
CA ILE A 356 -11.32 15.22 20.34
C ILE A 356 -12.72 14.69 20.04
N TYR A 357 -12.89 13.36 19.94
CA TYR A 357 -14.21 12.78 19.68
C TYR A 357 -15.23 13.08 20.78
N ALA A 358 -14.82 13.05 22.06
CA ALA A 358 -15.69 13.48 23.15
C ALA A 358 -16.08 14.96 23.02
N LEU A 359 -15.13 15.85 22.72
CA LEU A 359 -15.36 17.29 22.60
C LEU A 359 -16.29 17.64 21.43
N LEU A 360 -16.21 16.93 20.30
CA LEU A 360 -17.14 17.12 19.18
C LEU A 360 -18.60 16.80 19.55
N LEU A 361 -18.82 15.94 20.55
CA LEU A 361 -20.15 15.63 21.08
C LEU A 361 -20.58 16.63 22.17
N ILE A 362 -19.64 17.17 22.93
CA ILE A 362 -19.89 18.20 23.95
C ILE A 362 -20.04 19.56 23.26
N LYS A 363 -21.27 19.91 22.86
CA LYS A 363 -21.57 21.14 22.12
C LYS A 363 -21.44 22.46 22.92
N ASN A 364 -20.97 22.42 24.17
CA ASN A 364 -20.91 23.59 25.05
C ASN A 364 -19.51 23.80 25.62
N ASP A 365 -18.80 24.77 25.06
CA ASP A 365 -17.44 25.17 25.44
C ASP A 365 -17.35 25.76 26.87
N SER A 366 -18.49 26.17 27.46
CA SER A 366 -18.58 26.62 28.87
C SER A 366 -18.67 25.47 29.87
N ASN A 367 -18.71 24.21 29.41
CA ASN A 367 -18.73 23.05 30.28
C ASN A 367 -17.36 22.88 30.96
N HIS A 368 -17.32 22.76 32.30
CA HIS A 368 -16.09 22.54 33.06
C HIS A 368 -15.30 21.31 32.57
N LEU A 369 -16.00 20.23 32.18
CA LEU A 369 -15.38 19.04 31.60
C LEU A 369 -14.71 19.35 30.26
N TYR A 370 -15.34 20.17 29.41
CA TYR A 370 -14.78 20.60 28.12
C TYR A 370 -13.46 21.33 28.32
N GLN A 371 -13.45 22.33 29.21
CA GLN A 371 -12.25 23.12 29.50
C GLN A 371 -11.13 22.26 30.10
N LYS A 372 -11.47 21.34 31.00
CA LYS A 372 -10.51 20.40 31.58
C LYS A 372 -9.88 19.49 30.52
N ILE A 373 -10.69 18.94 29.61
CA ILE A 373 -10.21 18.06 28.53
C ILE A 373 -9.30 18.84 27.57
N ILE A 374 -9.68 20.05 27.15
CA ILE A 374 -8.85 20.91 26.28
C ILE A 374 -7.51 21.20 26.94
N LYS A 375 -7.51 21.64 28.20
CA LYS A 375 -6.28 21.97 28.93
C LYS A 375 -5.35 20.76 29.03
N ASN A 376 -5.85 19.61 29.50
CA ASN A 376 -5.04 18.39 29.63
C ASN A 376 -4.51 17.91 28.27
N SER A 377 -5.34 17.93 27.22
CA SER A 377 -4.94 17.51 25.88
C SER A 377 -3.87 18.42 25.29
N PHE A 378 -3.96 19.74 25.53
CA PHE A 378 -2.96 20.69 25.08
C PHE A 378 -1.63 20.49 25.81
N GLU A 379 -1.64 20.47 27.14
CA GLU A 379 -0.43 20.37 27.97
C GLU A 379 0.36 19.08 27.68
N LYS A 380 -0.35 17.96 27.48
CA LYS A 380 0.30 16.68 27.16
C LYS A 380 0.67 16.53 25.69
N GLY A 381 -0.15 17.08 24.79
CA GLY A 381 0.03 16.93 23.35
C GLY A 381 1.06 17.87 22.75
N TYR A 382 1.22 19.08 23.28
CA TYR A 382 2.06 20.11 22.66
C TYR A 382 3.53 19.67 22.56
N HIS A 383 4.01 18.73 23.38
CA HIS A 383 5.40 18.25 23.30
C HIS A 383 5.63 17.15 22.26
N LEU A 384 4.59 16.65 21.58
CA LEU A 384 4.72 15.65 20.53
C LEU A 384 5.39 16.22 19.26
N SER A 385 5.89 15.33 18.40
CA SER A 385 6.49 15.73 17.12
C SER A 385 5.46 16.32 16.16
N ASP A 386 5.91 17.19 15.27
CA ASP A 386 5.05 17.87 14.29
C ASP A 386 4.31 16.88 13.37
N GLU A 387 4.95 15.74 13.04
CA GLU A 387 4.34 14.65 12.28
C GLU A 387 3.16 14.02 13.03
N LEU A 388 3.33 13.72 14.32
CA LEU A 388 2.26 13.15 15.14
C LEU A 388 1.12 14.13 15.37
N LEU A 389 1.46 15.40 15.63
CA LEU A 389 0.46 16.46 15.78
C LEU A 389 -0.44 16.54 14.55
N LYS A 390 0.16 16.49 13.36
CA LYS A 390 -0.57 16.52 12.08
C LYS A 390 -1.54 15.36 11.92
N VAL A 391 -1.16 14.15 12.33
CA VAL A 391 -2.01 12.94 12.24
C VAL A 391 -3.23 13.04 13.16
N ILE A 392 -3.07 13.59 14.37
CA ILE A 392 -4.15 13.67 15.36
C ILE A 392 -5.00 14.94 15.27
N ASN A 393 -4.84 15.74 14.21
CA ASN A 393 -5.59 16.97 13.98
C ASN A 393 -5.51 17.96 15.17
N PHE A 394 -4.34 18.05 15.80
CA PHE A 394 -4.13 18.82 17.04
C PHE A 394 -4.49 20.31 16.94
N ALA A 395 -4.55 20.86 15.73
CA ALA A 395 -5.04 22.21 15.45
C ALA A 395 -6.37 22.54 16.13
N PHE A 396 -7.29 21.56 16.24
CA PHE A 396 -8.56 21.74 16.97
C PHE A 396 -8.35 22.01 18.46
N ILE A 397 -7.53 21.19 19.13
CA ILE A 397 -7.21 21.36 20.56
C ILE A 397 -6.50 22.69 20.79
N THR A 398 -5.54 23.04 19.93
CA THR A 398 -4.78 24.28 20.04
C THR A 398 -5.65 25.52 19.86
N GLU A 399 -6.56 25.53 18.88
CA GLU A 399 -7.47 26.66 18.66
C GLU A 399 -8.32 26.91 19.91
N LYS A 400 -8.93 25.85 20.45
CA LYS A 400 -9.79 25.92 21.63
C LYS A 400 -9.02 26.29 22.89
N TYR A 401 -7.80 25.79 23.04
CA TYR A 401 -6.92 26.14 24.16
C TYR A 401 -6.59 27.63 24.16
N LEU A 402 -6.22 28.20 23.01
CA LEU A 402 -5.94 29.63 22.87
C LEU A 402 -7.18 30.50 23.10
N TYR A 403 -8.36 30.02 22.68
CA TYR A 403 -9.62 30.72 22.93
C TYR A 403 -9.97 30.75 24.42
N ILE A 404 -9.90 29.61 25.12
CA ILE A 404 -10.25 29.49 26.54
C ILE A 404 -9.26 30.25 27.43
N ASN A 405 -7.97 30.24 27.09
CA ASN A 405 -6.90 30.82 27.92
C ASN A 405 -6.44 32.20 27.41
N SER A 406 -7.25 32.91 26.62
CA SER A 406 -6.86 34.17 26.00
C SER A 406 -6.43 35.26 26.99
N THR A 407 -6.88 35.18 28.24
CA THR A 407 -6.52 36.11 29.33
C THR A 407 -5.32 35.65 30.16
N ASN A 408 -4.92 34.38 30.05
CA ASN A 408 -3.92 33.74 30.92
C ASN A 408 -2.61 33.40 30.18
N ILE A 409 -2.59 33.53 28.85
CA ILE A 409 -1.42 33.27 28.01
C ILE A 409 -0.76 34.60 27.65
N THR A 410 0.57 34.66 27.76
CA THR A 410 1.31 35.85 27.34
C THR A 410 1.31 36.01 25.82
N THR A 411 1.44 37.25 25.32
CA THR A 411 1.51 37.50 23.87
C THR A 411 2.63 36.72 23.18
N SER A 412 3.77 36.54 23.87
CA SER A 412 4.92 35.79 23.37
C SER A 412 4.61 34.30 23.21
N GLU A 413 4.06 33.66 24.25
CA GLU A 413 3.69 32.23 24.19
C GLU A 413 2.62 31.98 23.14
N LYS A 414 1.61 32.85 23.05
CA LYS A 414 0.59 32.77 22.00
C LYS A 414 1.21 32.80 20.61
N HIS A 415 2.15 33.70 20.38
CA HIS A 415 2.82 33.82 19.07
C HIS A 415 3.60 32.56 18.72
N GLN A 416 4.37 32.00 19.65
CA GLN A 416 5.13 30.76 19.44
C GLN A 416 4.22 29.57 19.07
N ILE A 417 3.10 29.43 19.78
CA ILE A 417 2.11 28.37 19.50
C ILE A 417 1.53 28.57 18.08
N GLU A 418 1.18 29.80 17.72
CA GLU A 418 0.62 30.13 16.41
C GLU A 418 1.62 29.88 15.27
N GLU A 419 2.88 30.27 15.43
CA GLU A 419 3.95 30.02 14.44
C GLU A 419 4.15 28.52 14.22
N ARG A 420 4.17 27.74 15.30
CA ARG A 420 4.30 26.29 15.19
C ARG A 420 3.11 25.68 14.45
N MET A 421 1.88 26.08 14.77
CA MET A 421 0.70 25.59 14.06
C MET A 421 0.69 25.99 12.58
N GLN A 422 1.18 27.19 12.25
CA GLN A 422 1.34 27.62 10.86
C GLN A 422 2.37 26.79 10.10
N SER A 423 3.47 26.39 10.75
CA SER A 423 4.47 25.50 10.16
C SER A 423 3.88 24.12 9.82
N ILE A 424 3.08 23.55 10.73
CA ILE A 424 2.53 22.19 10.58
C ILE A 424 1.36 22.14 9.58
N TYR A 425 0.44 23.11 9.65
CA TYR A 425 -0.85 23.07 8.95
C TYR A 425 -1.03 24.17 7.89
N GLY A 426 -0.08 25.10 7.78
CA GLY A 426 -0.17 26.26 6.90
C GLY A 426 -0.87 27.47 7.52
N LYS A 427 -0.91 28.57 6.76
CA LYS A 427 -1.47 29.86 7.21
C LYS A 427 -2.95 29.78 7.62
N GLU A 428 -3.70 28.88 6.99
CA GLU A 428 -5.14 28.68 7.23
C GLU A 428 -5.46 27.64 8.32
N TRP A 429 -4.53 27.34 9.22
CA TRP A 429 -4.71 26.29 10.24
C TRP A 429 -5.93 26.52 11.17
N ARG A 430 -6.31 27.77 11.40
CA ARG A 430 -7.52 28.11 12.19
C ARG A 430 -8.81 27.77 11.43
N GLU A 431 -8.83 27.92 10.10
CA GLU A 431 -9.96 27.48 9.29
C GLU A 431 -10.06 25.95 9.28
N TYR A 432 -8.91 25.29 9.19
CA TYR A 432 -8.81 23.84 9.32
C TYR A 432 -9.36 23.34 10.66
N ALA A 433 -9.00 23.98 11.79
CA ALA A 433 -9.55 23.68 13.11
C ALA A 433 -11.09 23.86 13.18
N LYS A 434 -11.63 24.91 12.55
CA LYS A 434 -13.08 25.15 12.47
C LYS A 434 -13.80 24.08 11.66
N LYS A 435 -13.19 23.58 10.55
CA LYS A 435 -13.78 22.49 9.74
C LYS A 435 -13.92 21.20 10.54
N ILE A 436 -12.98 20.89 11.43
CA ILE A 436 -13.08 19.72 12.33
C ILE A 436 -14.28 19.88 13.28
N SER A 437 -14.54 21.10 13.76
CA SER A 437 -15.69 21.39 14.64
C SER A 437 -17.04 21.23 13.93
N SER A 438 -17.08 21.39 12.60
CA SER A 438 -18.30 21.29 11.80
C SER A 438 -18.51 19.92 11.16
N SER A 439 -17.50 19.05 11.11
CA SER A 439 -17.65 17.68 10.64
C SER A 439 -18.25 16.79 11.74
N THR A 440 -19.55 16.51 11.66
CA THR A 440 -20.24 15.55 12.55
C THR A 440 -20.10 14.08 12.12
N GLN A 441 -19.22 13.76 11.16
CA GLN A 441 -19.05 12.38 10.70
C GLN A 441 -17.91 11.68 11.46
N PRO A 442 -18.17 10.54 12.13
CA PRO A 442 -17.10 9.71 12.66
C PRO A 442 -16.23 9.22 11.50
N VAL A 443 -14.92 9.43 11.62
CA VAL A 443 -13.90 9.01 10.66
C VAL A 443 -13.72 7.49 10.77
N TYR A 444 -14.65 6.72 10.20
CA TYR A 444 -14.49 5.28 10.01
C TYR A 444 -14.90 4.81 8.61
N GLU A 445 -15.16 5.73 7.67
CA GLU A 445 -15.47 5.37 6.27
C GLU A 445 -14.24 5.25 5.36
N ASN A 446 -13.01 5.42 5.86
CA ASN A 446 -11.80 5.16 5.07
C ASN A 446 -10.66 4.64 5.94
N THR A 447 -10.67 3.35 6.26
CA THR A 447 -9.44 2.53 6.40
C THR A 447 -9.69 1.15 5.84
#